data_AF-A0A9E3MVZ3-F1
#
_entry.id   AF-A0A9E3MVZ3-F1
#
_cell.length_a   1.000
_cell.length_b   1.000
_cell.length_c   1.000
_cell.angle_alpha   90.00
_cell.angle_beta   90.00
_cell.angle_gamma   90.00
#
_symmetry.space_group_name_H-M   'P 1'
#
loop_
_entity.id
_entity.type
_entity.pdbx_description
1 polymer ?
#
loop_
_entity_poly.entity_id
_entity_poly.type
_entity_poly.pdbx_seq_one_letter_code
_entity_poly.pdbx_strand_id
1 'polypeptide(L)'
;MTIDTVNRGTEPADPAGTTKHSPSGRGSDYAALSREVKQSGLLRRRPGYYSVKVGANLLLLAAGWTAFALIGQSWWQLLTAAFLAVMFTQTGFIGHDAGHHQIAASKRVNNLLGRVHADLLVGLSYGWWISKHNRHHSHPNHVDRDPDIADGAIAFTEDQARVRSGAYAWLARHQAWLFFPMLLLEGLALHIAGVRALLERTGTTTSRSTKLAEAGLLTAHLVGYLAALFLVLSPLQAVVFLAVHQGLFGLYMGCSFAPNHKGMPMFAKDDKIDFLRR
;
A
#
# COMPACT_ATOMS: atom_id res chain seq x y z
N MET A 1 34.91 -42.01 -23.61
CA MET A 1 35.75 -42.35 -22.45
C MET A 1 34.80 -42.48 -21.27
N THR A 2 34.34 -43.70 -21.09
CA THR A 2 33.33 -44.12 -20.11
C THR A 2 34.08 -44.78 -18.98
N ILE A 3 33.81 -44.39 -17.74
CA ILE A 3 34.29 -45.14 -16.58
C ILE A 3 33.07 -45.47 -15.73
N ASP A 4 32.75 -46.77 -15.76
CA ASP A 4 31.91 -47.50 -14.84
C ASP A 4 32.42 -47.43 -13.40
N THR A 5 31.52 -47.72 -12.46
CA THR A 5 31.65 -48.45 -11.17
C THR A 5 30.86 -47.71 -10.10
N VAL A 6 30.12 -48.30 -9.16
CA VAL A 6 29.82 -49.68 -8.76
C VAL A 6 28.63 -49.57 -7.79
N ASN A 7 27.71 -50.53 -7.83
CA ASN A 7 26.70 -50.75 -6.80
C ASN A 7 27.23 -51.72 -5.74
N ARG A 8 27.24 -51.34 -4.46
CA ARG A 8 27.22 -52.25 -3.29
C ARG A 8 26.56 -51.53 -2.11
N GLY A 9 25.60 -52.22 -1.48
CA GLY A 9 24.79 -51.71 -0.37
C GLY A 9 25.34 -51.95 1.04
N THR A 10 24.44 -51.68 2.01
CA THR A 10 24.47 -51.86 3.49
C THR A 10 25.52 -51.00 4.21
N GLU A 11 25.22 -50.06 5.13
CA GLU A 11 24.35 -49.95 6.34
C GLU A 11 24.36 -48.44 6.77
N PRO A 12 23.78 -47.94 7.90
CA PRO A 12 22.80 -48.47 8.85
C PRO A 12 21.56 -47.56 9.04
N ALA A 13 20.61 -48.02 9.86
CA ALA A 13 19.42 -47.29 10.27
C ALA A 13 19.74 -45.99 11.03
N ASP A 14 19.14 -44.88 10.58
CA ASP A 14 19.18 -43.59 11.26
C ASP A 14 17.88 -43.42 12.07
N PRO A 15 17.92 -43.18 13.41
CA PRO A 15 16.74 -43.01 14.23
C PRO A 15 16.24 -41.56 14.08
N ALA A 16 15.78 -41.21 12.88
CA ALA A 16 15.00 -40.01 12.70
C ALA A 16 13.64 -40.25 13.36
N GLY A 17 13.55 -39.89 14.64
CA GLY A 17 12.32 -39.71 15.36
C GLY A 17 11.42 -38.79 14.55
N THR A 18 10.59 -39.39 13.70
CA THR A 18 9.42 -38.75 13.17
C THR A 18 8.56 -38.47 14.38
N THR A 19 8.65 -37.25 14.90
CA THR A 19 7.57 -36.69 15.69
C THR A 19 6.37 -36.63 14.76
N LYS A 20 5.65 -37.75 14.67
CA LYS A 20 4.26 -37.79 14.25
C LYS A 20 3.58 -36.77 15.14
N HIS A 21 3.36 -35.57 14.62
CA HIS A 21 2.37 -34.68 15.19
C HIS A 21 1.06 -35.46 15.16
N SER A 22 0.66 -35.93 16.34
CA SER A 22 -0.65 -36.52 16.56
C SER A 22 -1.70 -35.57 15.98
N PRO A 23 -2.69 -36.06 15.23
CA PRO A 23 -3.75 -35.23 14.68
C PRO A 23 -4.74 -34.88 15.80
N SER A 24 -4.28 -34.13 16.80
CA SER A 24 -5.14 -33.66 17.89
C SER A 24 -5.69 -32.29 17.55
N GLY A 25 -6.71 -32.28 16.70
CA GLY A 25 -7.58 -31.12 16.51
C GLY A 25 -8.24 -31.07 15.13
N ARG A 26 -9.57 -31.21 15.06
CA ARG A 26 -10.36 -30.81 13.89
C ARG A 26 -10.07 -29.32 13.56
N GLY A 27 -9.31 -29.05 12.50
CA GLY A 27 -9.06 -27.69 11.98
C GLY A 27 -7.80 -27.59 11.10
N SER A 28 -7.70 -26.57 10.25
CA SER A 28 -6.50 -26.28 9.44
C SER A 28 -5.34 -25.73 10.28
N ASP A 29 -4.10 -25.80 9.77
CA ASP A 29 -2.90 -25.19 10.38
C ASP A 29 -3.14 -23.72 10.75
N TYR A 30 -3.79 -22.97 9.84
CA TYR A 30 -4.19 -21.58 10.08
C TYR A 30 -5.11 -21.44 11.31
N ALA A 31 -6.07 -22.35 11.50
CA ALA A 31 -6.97 -22.29 12.64
C ALA A 31 -6.21 -22.56 13.96
N ALA A 32 -5.21 -23.44 13.95
CA ALA A 32 -4.33 -23.66 15.09
C ALA A 32 -3.51 -22.41 15.43
N LEU A 33 -2.82 -21.84 14.44
CA LEU A 33 -2.03 -20.61 14.61
C LEU A 33 -2.90 -19.43 15.06
N SER A 34 -4.09 -19.28 14.48
CA SER A 34 -5.04 -18.21 14.85
C SER A 34 -5.47 -18.30 16.32
N ARG A 35 -5.63 -19.52 16.85
CA ARG A 35 -5.93 -19.72 18.28
C ARG A 35 -4.74 -19.33 19.15
N GLU A 36 -3.53 -19.75 18.80
CA GLU A 36 -2.30 -19.43 19.55
C GLU A 36 -2.04 -17.91 19.59
N VAL A 37 -2.17 -17.23 18.45
CA VAL A 37 -2.02 -15.77 18.32
C VAL A 37 -3.05 -15.03 19.19
N LYS A 38 -4.29 -15.51 19.24
CA LYS A 38 -5.36 -14.95 20.09
C LYS A 38 -5.08 -15.17 21.57
N GLN A 39 -4.70 -16.39 21.97
CA GLN A 39 -4.39 -16.74 23.36
C GLN A 39 -3.20 -15.96 23.90
N SER A 40 -2.19 -15.75 23.05
CA SER A 40 -1.01 -14.92 23.36
C SER A 40 -1.32 -13.42 23.46
N GLY A 41 -2.56 -13.01 23.17
CA GLY A 41 -2.98 -11.61 23.24
C GLY A 41 -2.34 -10.71 22.17
N LEU A 42 -1.75 -11.27 21.12
CA LEU A 42 -1.05 -10.51 20.07
C LEU A 42 -2.01 -9.66 19.22
N LEU A 43 -3.31 -9.95 19.25
CA LEU A 43 -4.36 -9.16 18.59
C LEU A 43 -4.97 -8.07 19.51
N ARG A 44 -4.47 -7.89 20.74
CA ARG A 44 -4.93 -6.81 21.61
C ARG A 44 -4.57 -5.46 21.00
N ARG A 45 -5.54 -4.55 20.97
CA ARG A 45 -5.33 -3.18 20.49
C ARG A 45 -4.34 -2.43 21.36
N ARG A 46 -3.58 -1.53 20.75
CA ARG A 46 -2.55 -0.71 21.41
C ARG A 46 -2.93 0.78 21.36
N PRO A 47 -3.93 1.23 22.13
CA PRO A 47 -4.44 2.60 22.05
C PRO A 47 -3.37 3.64 22.37
N GLY A 48 -2.55 3.43 23.41
CA GLY A 48 -1.47 4.38 23.76
C GLY A 48 -0.44 4.56 22.65
N TYR A 49 -0.03 3.47 22.00
CA TYR A 49 0.86 3.52 20.83
C TYR A 49 0.25 4.34 19.69
N TYR A 50 -1.00 4.07 19.34
CA TYR A 50 -1.67 4.81 18.27
C TYR A 50 -1.95 6.27 18.63
N SER A 51 -2.26 6.58 19.89
CA SER A 51 -2.40 7.97 20.35
C SER A 51 -1.09 8.76 20.15
N VAL A 52 0.05 8.17 20.51
CA VAL A 52 1.37 8.79 20.29
C VAL A 52 1.69 8.89 18.80
N LYS A 53 1.49 7.81 18.02
CA LYS A 53 1.76 7.79 16.57
C LYS A 53 0.95 8.84 15.82
N VAL A 54 -0.36 8.90 16.08
CA VAL A 54 -1.28 9.88 15.47
C VAL A 54 -0.93 11.30 15.94
N GLY A 55 -0.75 11.50 17.25
CA GLY A 55 -0.42 12.82 17.80
C GLY A 55 0.89 13.39 17.25
N ALA A 56 1.95 12.56 17.20
CA ALA A 56 3.23 12.96 16.65
C ALA A 56 3.14 13.26 15.14
N ASN A 57 2.45 12.42 14.37
CA ASN A 57 2.27 12.66 12.93
C ASN A 57 1.48 13.96 12.64
N LEU A 58 0.39 14.21 13.37
CA LEU A 58 -0.38 15.44 13.22
C LEU A 58 0.41 16.69 13.65
N LEU A 59 1.19 16.59 14.73
CA LEU A 59 2.06 17.68 15.18
C LEU A 59 3.14 17.99 14.14
N LEU A 60 3.77 16.96 13.56
CA LEU A 60 4.80 17.12 12.54
C LEU A 60 4.22 17.65 11.22
N LEU A 61 3.02 17.20 10.82
CA LEU A 61 2.29 17.78 9.69
C LEU A 61 2.01 19.27 9.91
N ALA A 62 1.49 19.64 11.08
CA ALA A 62 1.24 21.02 11.44
C ALA A 62 2.53 21.84 11.40
N ALA A 63 3.62 21.33 12.00
CA ALA A 63 4.93 21.97 11.96
C ALA A 63 5.45 22.18 10.53
N GLY A 64 5.27 21.20 9.63
CA GLY A 64 5.66 21.32 8.23
C GLY A 64 4.88 22.40 7.48
N TRP A 65 3.56 22.48 7.69
CA TRP A 65 2.73 23.55 7.10
C TRP A 65 2.97 24.92 7.74
N THR A 66 3.29 24.98 9.03
CA THR A 66 3.75 26.22 9.68
C THR A 66 5.08 26.67 9.11
N ALA A 67 6.06 25.77 8.96
CA ALA A 67 7.34 26.07 8.32
C ALA A 67 7.13 26.56 6.88
N PHE A 68 6.24 25.91 6.12
CA PHE A 68 5.86 26.36 4.78
C PHE A 68 5.39 27.83 4.78
N ALA A 69 4.48 28.19 5.69
CA ALA A 69 3.97 29.56 5.78
C ALA A 69 5.05 30.57 6.21
N LEU A 70 5.90 30.21 7.18
CA LEU A 70 6.94 31.09 7.71
C LEU A 70 8.13 31.29 6.74
N ILE A 71 8.50 30.24 5.99
CA ILE A 71 9.56 30.31 4.97
C ILE A 71 9.10 31.17 3.78
N GLY A 72 7.82 31.10 3.43
CA GLY A 72 7.24 31.89 2.35
C GLY A 72 7.81 31.56 0.97
N GLN A 73 7.90 32.56 0.10
CA GLN A 73 8.37 32.42 -1.28
C GLN A 73 9.90 32.20 -1.35
N SER A 74 10.35 30.95 -1.21
CA SER A 74 11.77 30.60 -1.19
C SER A 74 12.04 29.20 -1.76
N TRP A 75 13.23 28.98 -2.32
CA TRP A 75 13.65 27.65 -2.77
C TRP A 75 13.96 26.67 -1.62
N TRP A 76 14.11 27.18 -0.39
CA TRP A 76 14.16 26.31 0.81
C TRP A 76 12.89 25.45 0.97
N GLN A 77 11.80 25.82 0.30
CA GLN A 77 10.57 25.05 0.28
C GLN A 77 10.72 23.65 -0.33
N LEU A 78 11.81 23.35 -1.05
CA LEU A 78 12.08 21.98 -1.50
C LEU A 78 12.38 21.03 -0.33
N LEU A 79 12.99 21.53 0.76
CA LEU A 79 13.16 20.75 1.99
C LEU A 79 11.81 20.53 2.68
N THR A 80 10.97 21.56 2.72
CA THR A 80 9.60 21.46 3.24
C THR A 80 8.77 20.46 2.44
N ALA A 81 8.90 20.45 1.11
CA ALA A 81 8.24 19.48 0.22
C ALA A 81 8.69 18.05 0.53
N ALA A 82 9.99 17.82 0.67
CA ALA A 82 10.52 16.50 1.02
C ALA A 82 10.03 16.03 2.40
N PHE A 83 10.05 16.92 3.40
CA PHE A 83 9.55 16.62 4.74
C PHE A 83 8.05 16.29 4.73
N LEU A 84 7.24 17.10 4.06
CA LEU A 84 5.79 16.88 3.96
C LEU A 84 5.47 15.59 3.19
N ALA A 85 6.26 15.21 2.18
CA ALA A 85 6.09 13.94 1.47
C ALA A 85 6.25 12.72 2.40
N VAL A 86 7.24 12.77 3.30
CA VAL A 86 7.44 11.73 4.33
C VAL A 86 6.24 11.72 5.28
N MET A 87 5.79 12.90 5.75
CA MET A 87 4.66 12.99 6.67
C MET A 87 3.35 12.54 6.04
N PHE A 88 3.08 12.87 4.77
CA PHE A 88 1.92 12.38 4.01
C PHE A 88 1.93 10.86 3.91
N THR A 89 3.09 10.24 3.68
CA THR A 89 3.23 8.79 3.66
C THR A 89 2.88 8.17 5.02
N GLN A 90 3.39 8.76 6.11
CA GLN A 90 3.05 8.32 7.48
C GLN A 90 1.56 8.47 7.80
N THR A 91 0.94 9.56 7.35
CA THR A 91 -0.50 9.80 7.45
C THR A 91 -1.28 8.72 6.70
N GLY A 92 -0.83 8.36 5.49
CA GLY A 92 -1.37 7.25 4.70
C GLY A 92 -1.33 5.92 5.45
N PHE A 93 -0.23 5.61 6.14
CA PHE A 93 -0.12 4.38 6.96
C PHE A 93 -1.05 4.37 8.17
N ILE A 94 -1.32 5.52 8.79
CA ILE A 94 -2.35 5.60 9.84
C ILE A 94 -3.74 5.32 9.23
N GLY A 95 -4.03 5.89 8.06
CA GLY A 95 -5.25 5.58 7.32
C GLY A 95 -5.38 4.10 6.97
N HIS A 96 -4.27 3.45 6.59
CA HIS A 96 -4.17 2.01 6.34
C HIS A 96 -4.52 1.18 7.58
N ASP A 97 -3.88 1.47 8.72
CA ASP A 97 -4.10 0.74 9.97
C ASP A 97 -5.55 0.90 10.47
N ALA A 98 -6.14 2.07 10.25
CA ALA A 98 -7.57 2.32 10.49
C ALA A 98 -8.45 1.48 9.55
N GLY A 99 -8.09 1.39 8.26
CA GLY A 99 -8.73 0.54 7.26
C GLY A 99 -8.82 -0.93 7.67
N HIS A 100 -7.77 -1.43 8.32
CA HIS A 100 -7.70 -2.79 8.87
C HIS A 100 -8.28 -2.93 10.29
N HIS A 101 -8.95 -1.88 10.79
CA HIS A 101 -9.60 -1.85 12.10
C HIS A 101 -8.66 -2.14 13.30
N GLN A 102 -7.38 -1.80 13.15
CA GLN A 102 -6.35 -2.04 14.16
C GLN A 102 -6.35 -0.99 15.28
N ILE A 103 -6.79 0.23 14.97
CA ILE A 103 -6.67 1.38 15.88
C ILE A 103 -7.76 1.35 16.97
N ALA A 104 -9.02 1.43 16.56
CA ALA A 104 -10.16 1.53 17.48
C ALA A 104 -10.99 0.24 17.52
N ALA A 105 -11.74 0.03 18.60
CA ALA A 105 -12.74 -1.05 18.68
C ALA A 105 -13.95 -0.78 17.77
N SER A 106 -14.34 0.49 17.63
CA SER A 106 -15.48 0.90 16.83
C SER A 106 -15.11 1.01 15.34
N LYS A 107 -15.84 0.27 14.50
CA LYS A 107 -15.75 0.41 13.03
C LYS A 107 -16.02 1.85 12.57
N ARG A 108 -16.95 2.56 13.22
CA ARG A 108 -17.28 3.96 12.88
C ARG A 108 -16.08 4.89 13.11
N VAL A 109 -15.38 4.71 14.24
CA VAL A 109 -14.19 5.51 14.58
C VAL A 109 -13.06 5.23 13.59
N ASN A 110 -12.79 3.96 13.28
CA ASN A 110 -11.76 3.61 12.29
C ASN A 110 -12.08 4.18 10.90
N ASN A 111 -13.34 4.09 10.46
CA ASN A 111 -13.74 4.68 9.18
C ASN A 111 -13.63 6.20 9.16
N LEU A 112 -13.88 6.88 10.29
CA LEU A 112 -13.65 8.33 10.40
C LEU A 112 -12.15 8.65 10.31
N LEU A 113 -11.33 7.95 11.08
CA LEU A 113 -9.87 8.12 11.05
C LEU A 113 -9.31 7.90 9.64
N GLY A 114 -9.75 6.83 8.97
CA GLY A 114 -9.38 6.51 7.60
C GLY A 114 -9.71 7.63 6.62
N ARG A 115 -10.93 8.17 6.65
CA ARG A 115 -11.33 9.30 5.78
C ARG A 115 -10.59 10.59 6.09
N VAL A 116 -10.36 10.90 7.37
CA VAL A 116 -9.59 12.09 7.74
C VAL A 116 -8.15 11.95 7.23
N HIS A 117 -7.49 10.82 7.46
CA HIS A 117 -6.08 10.64 7.09
C HIS A 117 -5.89 10.47 5.58
N ALA A 118 -6.73 9.68 4.91
CA ALA A 118 -6.62 9.43 3.48
C ALA A 118 -7.27 10.56 2.66
N ASP A 119 -8.57 10.85 2.84
CA ASP A 119 -9.26 11.81 1.98
C ASP A 119 -8.79 13.25 2.25
N LEU A 120 -8.89 13.70 3.51
CA LEU A 120 -8.66 15.11 3.84
C LEU A 120 -7.18 15.47 3.93
N LEU A 121 -6.37 14.66 4.60
CA LEU A 121 -4.96 15.01 4.87
C LEU A 121 -4.03 14.62 3.72
N VAL A 122 -4.31 13.53 3.01
CA VAL A 122 -3.45 13.03 1.92
C VAL A 122 -4.03 13.30 0.53
N GLY A 123 -5.36 13.35 0.38
CA GLY A 123 -6.01 13.49 -0.94
C GLY A 123 -6.28 12.16 -1.65
N LEU A 124 -6.37 11.04 -0.92
CA LEU A 124 -6.59 9.69 -1.44
C LEU A 124 -7.98 9.19 -1.05
N SER A 125 -8.80 8.75 -2.01
CA SER A 125 -10.12 8.19 -1.72
C SER A 125 -10.02 6.93 -0.86
N TYR A 126 -10.39 7.05 0.41
CA TYR A 126 -10.36 5.99 1.40
C TYR A 126 -11.25 4.81 0.99
N GLY A 127 -12.49 5.09 0.56
CA GLY A 127 -13.45 4.04 0.20
C GLY A 127 -13.00 3.20 -0.99
N TRP A 128 -12.48 3.85 -2.05
CA TRP A 128 -11.90 3.14 -3.18
C TRP A 128 -10.64 2.36 -2.77
N TRP A 129 -9.72 3.03 -2.09
CA TRP A 129 -8.44 2.45 -1.73
C TRP A 129 -8.61 1.24 -0.81
N ILE A 130 -9.40 1.33 0.26
CA ILE A 130 -9.58 0.19 1.19
C ILE A 130 -10.31 -0.98 0.53
N SER A 131 -11.21 -0.72 -0.42
CA SER A 131 -11.87 -1.76 -1.21
C SER A 131 -10.86 -2.51 -2.10
N LYS A 132 -10.01 -1.77 -2.81
CA LYS A 132 -8.92 -2.32 -3.63
C LYS A 132 -7.90 -3.08 -2.77
N HIS A 133 -7.45 -2.44 -1.70
CA HIS A 133 -6.45 -2.96 -0.76
C HIS A 133 -6.88 -4.25 -0.08
N ASN A 134 -8.15 -4.36 0.33
CA ASN A 134 -8.67 -5.59 0.92
C ASN A 134 -8.74 -6.76 -0.07
N ARG A 135 -8.97 -6.50 -1.37
CA ARG A 135 -8.91 -7.55 -2.40
C ARG A 135 -7.47 -8.05 -2.58
N HIS A 136 -6.51 -7.12 -2.65
CA HIS A 136 -5.08 -7.43 -2.67
C HIS A 136 -4.69 -8.31 -1.47
N HIS A 137 -4.96 -7.88 -0.24
CA HIS A 137 -4.65 -8.68 0.96
C HIS A 137 -5.41 -10.01 1.09
N SER A 138 -6.48 -10.19 0.32
CA SER A 138 -7.21 -11.46 0.29
C SER A 138 -6.57 -12.46 -0.67
N HIS A 139 -5.93 -11.98 -1.74
CA HIS A 139 -5.37 -12.81 -2.81
C HIS A 139 -4.07 -12.21 -3.35
N PRO A 140 -3.03 -11.96 -2.53
CA PRO A 140 -1.82 -11.30 -3.00
C PRO A 140 -1.12 -12.15 -4.07
N ASN A 141 -0.53 -11.51 -5.09
CA ASN A 141 0.19 -12.15 -6.19
C ASN A 141 -0.61 -13.19 -7.00
N HIS A 142 -1.94 -13.21 -6.85
CA HIS A 142 -2.82 -14.14 -7.56
C HIS A 142 -3.35 -13.49 -8.83
N VAL A 143 -2.97 -14.03 -9.99
CA VAL A 143 -3.34 -13.49 -11.30
C VAL A 143 -4.86 -13.40 -11.43
N ASP A 144 -5.36 -12.29 -11.97
CA ASP A 144 -6.77 -11.90 -12.10
C ASP A 144 -7.51 -11.54 -10.80
N ARG A 145 -6.93 -11.78 -9.61
CA ARG A 145 -7.60 -11.49 -8.32
C ARG A 145 -6.97 -10.36 -7.55
N ASP A 146 -5.65 -10.22 -7.66
CA ASP A 146 -4.90 -9.14 -7.06
C ASP A 146 -4.94 -7.89 -7.96
N PRO A 147 -5.62 -6.80 -7.55
CA PRO A 147 -5.67 -5.59 -8.34
C PRO A 147 -4.32 -4.85 -8.43
N ASP A 148 -3.33 -5.21 -7.62
CA ASP A 148 -2.03 -4.50 -7.54
C ASP A 148 -1.05 -4.98 -8.61
N ILE A 149 -1.27 -6.19 -9.16
CA ILE A 149 -0.51 -6.78 -10.27
C ILE A 149 -1.31 -6.81 -11.58
N ALA A 150 -2.50 -6.19 -11.59
CA ALA A 150 -3.31 -6.06 -12.78
C ALA A 150 -2.51 -5.32 -13.88
N ASP A 151 -2.88 -5.56 -15.15
CA ASP A 151 -2.12 -4.99 -16.26
C ASP A 151 -2.11 -3.44 -16.19
N GLY A 152 -0.93 -2.86 -16.35
CA GLY A 152 -0.66 -1.46 -16.05
C GLY A 152 0.72 -1.02 -16.54
N ALA A 153 1.39 -0.11 -15.82
CA ALA A 153 2.73 0.34 -16.23
C ALA A 153 3.79 -0.76 -16.05
N ILE A 154 3.70 -1.56 -14.99
CA ILE A 154 4.63 -2.65 -14.67
C ILE A 154 4.10 -3.97 -15.21
N ALA A 155 4.98 -4.83 -15.74
CA ALA A 155 4.64 -6.20 -16.09
C ALA A 155 5.13 -7.12 -14.97
N PHE A 156 4.20 -7.80 -14.30
CA PHE A 156 4.44 -8.75 -13.22
C PHE A 156 4.53 -10.20 -13.71
N THR A 157 4.00 -10.50 -14.90
CA THR A 157 4.10 -11.83 -15.53
C THR A 157 4.74 -11.75 -16.92
N GLU A 158 5.27 -12.89 -17.39
CA GLU A 158 5.79 -12.99 -18.75
C GLU A 158 4.71 -12.73 -19.80
N ASP A 159 3.49 -13.22 -19.58
CA ASP A 159 2.38 -13.02 -20.51
C ASP A 159 2.03 -11.54 -20.65
N GLN A 160 1.99 -10.79 -19.54
CA GLN A 160 1.82 -9.34 -19.57
C GLN A 160 2.94 -8.65 -20.37
N ALA A 161 4.18 -9.12 -20.24
CA ALA A 161 5.30 -8.55 -21.00
C ALA A 161 5.23 -8.89 -22.50
N ARG A 162 4.79 -10.10 -22.86
CA ARG A 162 4.74 -10.60 -24.25
C ARG A 162 3.67 -9.92 -25.10
N VAL A 163 2.52 -9.56 -24.51
CA VAL A 163 1.40 -8.93 -25.24
C VAL A 163 1.58 -7.42 -25.44
N ARG A 164 2.56 -6.79 -24.79
CA ARG A 164 2.82 -5.35 -24.89
C ARG A 164 3.45 -4.98 -26.23
N SER A 165 3.10 -3.79 -26.72
CA SER A 165 3.63 -3.20 -27.95
C SER A 165 4.04 -1.74 -27.75
N GLY A 166 4.82 -1.20 -28.70
CA GLY A 166 5.25 0.20 -28.70
C GLY A 166 5.95 0.65 -27.41
N ALA A 167 5.52 1.77 -26.85
CA ALA A 167 6.10 2.35 -25.63
C ALA A 167 5.98 1.42 -24.41
N TYR A 168 4.89 0.66 -24.28
CA TYR A 168 4.71 -0.30 -23.18
C TYR A 168 5.66 -1.49 -23.28
N ALA A 169 5.99 -1.93 -24.50
CA ALA A 169 7.02 -2.96 -24.71
C ALA A 169 8.41 -2.45 -24.35
N TRP A 170 8.74 -1.20 -24.71
CA TRP A 170 9.99 -0.57 -24.31
C TRP A 170 10.08 -0.43 -22.79
N LEU A 171 9.00 -0.01 -22.14
CA LEU A 171 8.91 0.10 -20.68
C LEU A 171 9.15 -1.26 -20.00
N ALA A 172 8.46 -2.31 -20.46
CA ALA A 172 8.62 -3.66 -19.92
C ALA A 172 10.05 -4.19 -20.07
N ARG A 173 10.73 -3.92 -21.20
CA ARG A 173 12.13 -4.33 -21.42
C ARG A 173 13.12 -3.62 -20.48
N HIS A 174 12.83 -2.39 -20.09
CA HIS A 174 13.70 -1.56 -19.24
C HIS A 174 13.17 -1.41 -17.81
N GLN A 175 12.11 -2.15 -17.44
CA GLN A 175 11.36 -1.92 -16.21
C GLN A 175 12.21 -2.03 -14.96
N ALA A 176 13.25 -2.88 -14.96
CA ALA A 176 14.15 -3.03 -13.82
C ALA A 176 14.85 -1.72 -13.44
N TRP A 177 15.25 -0.92 -14.44
CA TRP A 177 15.90 0.38 -14.25
C TRP A 177 14.88 1.50 -14.06
N LEU A 178 13.75 1.41 -14.75
CA LEU A 178 12.69 2.41 -14.70
C LEU A 178 11.78 2.28 -13.48
N PHE A 179 11.86 1.19 -12.73
CA PHE A 179 11.01 0.92 -11.57
C PHE A 179 11.02 2.09 -10.58
N PHE A 180 12.19 2.45 -10.04
CA PHE A 180 12.30 3.54 -9.06
C PHE A 180 11.92 4.92 -9.63
N PRO A 181 12.37 5.32 -10.84
CA PRO A 181 11.86 6.52 -11.49
C PRO A 181 10.34 6.56 -11.65
N MET A 182 9.71 5.43 -12.00
CA MET A 182 8.25 5.34 -12.14
C MET A 182 7.53 5.49 -10.79
N LEU A 183 8.14 5.09 -9.68
CA LEU A 183 7.52 5.27 -8.35
C LEU A 183 7.29 6.76 -8.01
N LEU A 184 8.05 7.69 -8.61
CA LEU A 184 7.77 9.12 -8.48
C LEU A 184 6.37 9.51 -9.01
N LEU A 185 5.75 8.67 -9.85
CA LEU A 185 4.40 8.89 -10.38
C LEU A 185 3.32 8.14 -9.59
N GLU A 186 3.69 7.27 -8.64
CA GLU A 186 2.74 6.41 -7.93
C GLU A 186 1.72 7.22 -7.13
N GLY A 187 2.17 8.27 -6.43
CA GLY A 187 1.28 9.16 -5.68
C GLY A 187 0.20 9.78 -6.59
N LEU A 188 0.62 10.30 -7.75
CA LEU A 188 -0.29 10.85 -8.75
C LEU A 188 -1.26 9.79 -9.29
N ALA A 189 -0.77 8.58 -9.58
CA ALA A 189 -1.61 7.48 -10.04
C ALA A 189 -2.71 7.13 -9.04
N LEU A 190 -2.37 7.08 -7.74
CA LEU A 190 -3.33 6.83 -6.65
C LEU A 190 -4.37 7.95 -6.53
N HIS A 191 -3.97 9.23 -6.65
CA HIS A 191 -4.92 10.35 -6.66
C HIS A 191 -5.89 10.29 -7.84
N ILE A 192 -5.38 10.04 -9.05
CA ILE A 192 -6.21 9.93 -10.26
C ILE A 192 -7.20 8.77 -10.13
N ALA A 193 -6.75 7.62 -9.66
CA ALA A 193 -7.60 6.45 -9.49
C ALA A 193 -8.71 6.70 -8.44
N GLY A 194 -8.37 7.35 -7.33
CA GLY A 194 -9.35 7.75 -6.31
C GLY A 194 -10.42 8.71 -6.84
N VAL A 195 -10.03 9.73 -7.62
CA VAL A 195 -10.97 10.67 -8.25
C VAL A 195 -11.86 9.96 -9.27
N ARG A 196 -11.29 9.13 -10.15
CA ARG A 196 -12.06 8.35 -11.13
C ARG A 196 -13.11 7.47 -10.46
N ALA A 197 -12.73 6.77 -9.40
CA ALA A 197 -13.64 5.90 -8.65
C ALA A 197 -14.83 6.65 -8.01
N LEU A 198 -14.67 7.94 -7.69
CA LEU A 198 -15.78 8.77 -7.20
C LEU A 198 -16.71 9.25 -8.30
N LEU A 199 -16.18 9.48 -9.50
CA LEU A 199 -16.95 9.89 -10.68
C LEU A 199 -17.72 8.70 -11.28
N GLU A 200 -17.16 7.50 -11.20
CA GLU A 200 -17.80 6.27 -11.65
C GLU A 200 -19.06 5.97 -10.81
N ARG A 201 -20.22 5.94 -11.49
CA ARG A 201 -21.53 5.72 -10.87
C ARG A 201 -21.84 4.25 -10.61
N THR A 202 -21.07 3.33 -11.17
CA THR A 202 -21.37 1.91 -11.25
C THR A 202 -20.76 1.11 -10.08
N GLY A 203 -21.59 0.31 -9.40
CA GLY A 203 -21.13 -0.83 -8.60
C GLY A 203 -20.78 -0.61 -7.12
N THR A 204 -20.86 0.59 -6.57
CA THR A 204 -20.55 0.81 -5.14
C THR A 204 -21.79 0.59 -4.26
N THR A 205 -21.70 -0.32 -3.30
CA THR A 205 -22.71 -0.52 -2.23
C THR A 205 -22.72 0.60 -1.16
N THR A 206 -21.87 1.62 -1.35
CA THR A 206 -21.68 2.74 -0.42
C THR A 206 -22.80 3.76 -0.51
N SER A 207 -23.34 4.18 0.64
CA SER A 207 -24.37 5.22 0.74
C SER A 207 -23.97 6.52 0.02
N ARG A 208 -24.95 7.18 -0.62
CA ARG A 208 -24.77 8.50 -1.26
C ARG A 208 -24.18 9.53 -0.30
N SER A 209 -24.57 9.52 0.97
CA SER A 209 -24.04 10.46 1.97
C SER A 209 -22.54 10.26 2.22
N THR A 210 -22.07 9.01 2.21
CA THR A 210 -20.66 8.69 2.36
C THR A 210 -19.87 9.14 1.14
N LYS A 211 -20.37 8.89 -0.07
CA LYS A 211 -19.72 9.40 -1.29
C LYS A 211 -19.59 10.92 -1.31
N LEU A 212 -20.64 11.62 -0.92
CA LEU A 212 -20.62 13.09 -0.84
C LEU A 212 -19.63 13.59 0.21
N ALA A 213 -19.52 12.89 1.35
CA ALA A 213 -18.52 13.21 2.36
C ALA A 213 -17.09 13.03 1.82
N GLU A 214 -16.78 11.89 1.20
CA GLU A 214 -15.45 11.64 0.61
C GLU A 214 -15.12 12.64 -0.50
N ALA A 215 -16.08 12.94 -1.39
CA ALA A 215 -15.90 13.96 -2.43
C ALA A 215 -15.65 15.35 -1.83
N GLY A 216 -16.38 15.71 -0.77
CA GLY A 216 -16.19 16.96 -0.05
C GLY A 216 -14.80 17.06 0.59
N LEU A 217 -14.34 16.00 1.26
CA LEU A 217 -13.02 15.96 1.90
C LEU A 217 -11.88 16.03 0.87
N LEU A 218 -11.97 15.29 -0.25
CA LEU A 218 -10.98 15.37 -1.32
C LEU A 218 -10.96 16.73 -2.02
N THR A 219 -12.14 17.33 -2.22
CA THR A 219 -12.23 18.69 -2.78
C THR A 219 -11.59 19.69 -1.82
N ALA A 220 -11.88 19.59 -0.52
CA ALA A 220 -11.27 20.43 0.51
C ALA A 220 -9.74 20.25 0.54
N HIS A 221 -9.26 19.01 0.44
CA HIS A 221 -7.83 18.72 0.32
C HIS A 221 -7.22 19.38 -0.91
N LEU A 222 -7.75 19.09 -2.10
CA LEU A 222 -7.20 19.57 -3.37
C LEU A 222 -7.17 21.10 -3.43
N VAL A 223 -8.30 21.73 -3.10
CA VAL A 223 -8.42 23.20 -3.09
C VAL A 223 -7.51 23.81 -2.03
N GLY A 224 -7.52 23.28 -0.80
CA GLY A 224 -6.70 23.79 0.29
C GLY A 224 -5.21 23.66 0.01
N TYR A 225 -4.77 22.49 -0.49
CA TYR A 225 -3.38 22.23 -0.84
C TYR A 225 -2.91 23.14 -1.97
N LEU A 226 -3.65 23.23 -3.08
CA LEU A 226 -3.28 24.10 -4.20
C LEU A 226 -3.35 25.59 -3.82
N ALA A 227 -4.35 26.01 -3.05
CA ALA A 227 -4.44 27.37 -2.55
C ALA A 227 -3.22 27.71 -1.68
N ALA A 228 -2.82 26.83 -0.75
CA ALA A 228 -1.63 27.04 0.07
C ALA A 228 -0.38 27.25 -0.80
N LEU A 229 -0.19 26.43 -1.84
CA LEU A 229 0.97 26.55 -2.74
C LEU A 229 0.95 27.86 -3.53
N PHE A 230 -0.15 28.17 -4.22
CA PHE A 230 -0.21 29.31 -5.14
C PHE A 230 -0.46 30.66 -4.47
N LEU A 231 -0.87 30.69 -3.19
CA LEU A 231 -0.97 31.93 -2.41
C LEU A 231 0.38 32.32 -1.78
N VAL A 232 1.26 31.37 -1.49
CA VAL A 232 2.52 31.60 -0.77
C VAL A 232 3.73 31.61 -1.71
N LEU A 233 3.71 30.81 -2.78
CA LEU A 233 4.83 30.64 -3.69
C LEU A 233 4.56 31.30 -5.04
N SER A 234 5.64 31.67 -5.72
CA SER A 234 5.56 32.00 -7.15
C SER A 234 5.04 30.78 -7.95
N PRO A 235 4.41 30.98 -9.11
CA PRO A 235 3.85 29.87 -9.89
C PRO A 235 4.86 28.75 -10.20
N LEU A 236 6.10 29.12 -10.54
CA LEU A 236 7.17 28.15 -10.81
C LEU A 236 7.54 27.35 -9.55
N GLN A 237 7.73 28.01 -8.41
CA GLN A 237 8.04 27.33 -7.16
C GLN A 237 6.90 26.42 -6.69
N ALA A 238 5.65 26.83 -6.86
CA ALA A 238 4.49 25.99 -6.55
C ALA A 238 4.46 24.70 -7.38
N VAL A 239 4.73 24.79 -8.69
CA VAL A 239 4.80 23.62 -9.58
C VAL A 239 5.96 22.71 -9.20
N VAL A 240 7.15 23.26 -8.93
CA VAL A 240 8.32 22.46 -8.53
C VAL A 240 8.09 21.82 -7.15
N PHE A 241 7.52 22.56 -6.20
CA PHE A 241 7.13 22.03 -4.89
C PHE A 241 6.18 20.83 -5.05
N LEU A 242 5.12 20.99 -5.84
CA LEU A 242 4.15 19.95 -6.12
C LEU A 242 4.85 18.70 -6.70
N ALA A 243 5.72 18.89 -7.69
CA ALA A 243 6.45 17.79 -8.32
C ALA A 243 7.38 17.05 -7.34
N VAL A 244 8.13 17.78 -6.51
CA VAL A 244 9.02 17.18 -5.51
C VAL A 244 8.23 16.48 -4.40
N HIS A 245 7.20 17.14 -3.87
CA HIS A 245 6.35 16.58 -2.83
C HIS A 245 5.64 15.30 -3.29
N GLN A 246 4.92 15.37 -4.41
CA GLN A 246 4.19 14.22 -4.96
C GLN A 246 5.11 13.12 -5.45
N GLY A 247 6.27 13.49 -6.02
CA GLY A 247 7.31 12.57 -6.43
C GLY A 247 7.86 11.75 -5.27
N LEU A 248 8.33 12.43 -4.22
CA LEU A 248 8.89 11.75 -3.04
C LEU A 248 7.84 10.99 -2.25
N PHE A 249 6.60 11.48 -2.20
CA PHE A 249 5.46 10.75 -1.62
C PHE A 249 5.21 9.45 -2.37
N GLY A 250 5.15 9.51 -3.71
CA GLY A 250 5.01 8.34 -4.57
C GLY A 250 6.15 7.35 -4.40
N LEU A 251 7.40 7.83 -4.39
CA LEU A 251 8.58 6.98 -4.20
C LEU A 251 8.52 6.24 -2.86
N TYR A 252 8.20 6.95 -1.77
CA TYR A 252 8.14 6.32 -0.45
C TYR A 252 6.98 5.32 -0.34
N MET A 253 5.79 5.69 -0.82
CA MET A 253 4.65 4.78 -0.89
C MET A 253 4.97 3.52 -1.71
N GLY A 254 5.47 3.70 -2.95
CA GLY A 254 5.84 2.62 -3.85
C GLY A 254 6.89 1.67 -3.25
N CYS A 255 7.94 2.20 -2.62
CA CYS A 255 8.96 1.40 -1.95
C CYS A 255 8.41 0.59 -0.77
N SER A 256 7.31 1.01 -0.17
CA SER A 256 6.66 0.30 0.94
C SER A 256 5.78 -0.85 0.47
N PHE A 257 5.21 -0.75 -0.74
CA PHE A 257 4.39 -1.82 -1.33
C PHE A 257 5.21 -2.83 -2.15
N ALA A 258 6.24 -2.35 -2.85
CA ALA A 258 7.05 -3.14 -3.77
C ALA A 258 7.54 -4.50 -3.22
N PRO A 259 8.00 -4.61 -1.94
CA PRO A 259 8.50 -5.88 -1.41
C PRO A 259 7.45 -7.00 -1.36
N ASN A 260 6.16 -6.69 -1.31
CA ASN A 260 5.10 -7.73 -1.33
C ASN A 260 4.97 -8.44 -2.69
N HIS A 261 5.56 -7.87 -3.74
CA HIS A 261 5.50 -8.40 -5.11
C HIS A 261 6.88 -8.73 -5.67
N LYS A 262 7.88 -7.91 -5.36
CA LYS A 262 9.23 -8.03 -5.92
C LYS A 262 9.92 -9.29 -5.42
N GLY A 263 10.11 -10.26 -6.31
CA GLY A 263 10.77 -11.52 -6.01
C GLY A 263 9.89 -12.53 -5.27
N MET A 264 8.59 -12.26 -5.17
CA MET A 264 7.62 -13.16 -4.57
C MET A 264 7.03 -14.12 -5.61
N PRO A 265 6.59 -15.34 -5.21
CA PRO A 265 5.88 -16.24 -6.11
C PRO A 265 4.63 -15.59 -6.70
N MET A 266 4.38 -15.87 -7.98
CA MET A 266 3.16 -15.49 -8.69
C MET A 266 2.27 -16.72 -8.82
N PHE A 267 1.00 -16.60 -8.45
CA PHE A 267 0.06 -17.72 -8.46
C PHE A 267 -0.88 -17.65 -9.65
N ALA A 268 -1.04 -18.78 -10.34
CA ALA A 268 -1.93 -18.90 -11.48
C ALA A 268 -3.40 -18.89 -11.02
N LYS A 269 -4.30 -18.58 -11.96
CA LYS A 269 -5.75 -18.44 -11.71
C LYS A 269 -6.40 -19.64 -10.99
N ASP A 270 -5.91 -20.84 -11.26
CA ASP A 270 -6.46 -22.10 -10.74
C ASP A 270 -5.72 -22.63 -9.51
N ASP A 271 -4.67 -21.94 -9.06
CA ASP A 271 -3.91 -22.35 -7.87
C ASP A 271 -4.77 -22.25 -6.62
N LYS A 272 -4.92 -23.39 -5.92
CA LYS A 272 -5.59 -23.49 -4.63
C LYS A 272 -4.55 -23.44 -3.52
N ILE A 273 -4.48 -22.29 -2.86
CA ILE A 273 -3.55 -22.05 -1.77
C ILE A 273 -4.35 -21.95 -0.48
N ASP A 274 -3.88 -22.62 0.57
CA ASP A 274 -4.50 -22.45 1.88
C ASP A 274 -4.17 -21.07 2.47
N PHE A 275 -4.96 -20.65 3.46
CA PHE A 275 -4.85 -19.31 4.04
C PHE A 275 -3.49 -19.01 4.69
N LEU A 276 -2.74 -20.04 5.10
CA LEU A 276 -1.45 -19.87 5.76
C LEU A 276 -0.31 -19.70 4.74
N ARG A 277 -0.44 -20.30 3.56
CA ARG A 277 0.61 -20.37 2.53
C ARG A 277 0.41 -19.40 1.36
N ARG A 278 -0.65 -18.57 1.41
CA ARG A 278 -0.94 -17.52 0.43
C ARG A 278 -0.07 -16.28 0.63
#